data_AF-A0A9X3X7U2-F1
#
_entry.id   AF-A0A9X3X7U2-F1
#
_cell.length_a   1.000
_cell.length_b   1.000
_cell.length_c   1.000
_cell.angle_alpha   90.00
_cell.angle_beta   90.00
_cell.angle_gamma   90.00
#
_symmetry.space_group_name_H-M   'P 1'
#
loop_
_entity.id
_entity.type
_entity.pdbx_description
1 polymer ?
#
loop_
_entity_poly.entity_id
_entity_poly.type
_entity_poly.pdbx_seq_one_letter_code
_entity_poly.pdbx_strand_id
1 'polypeptide(L)'
;MPALLAAPAFAHGGGVASPPIEVPPPPPGDGATALQILRDVEAKAQAPRSKKAVADAVTRSKKALERAHGARASGDAPHARLLDGLALEWAETARDLLRAAEAEQSAAAIADKAKEASTQAERARALLEETQARRGRADAELERATAEEKEAREAAAKAEDARIAAGKGKDKPAKKDDAKAPKKAGGGAAAVPNKGKGK
;
A
#
# COMPACT_ATOMS: atom_id res chain seq x y z
N MET A 1 -60.07 -55.42 8.81
CA MET A 1 -59.29 -54.17 8.73
C MET A 1 -58.47 -54.04 10.01
N PRO A 2 -57.20 -54.51 10.04
CA PRO A 2 -56.37 -54.40 11.24
C PRO A 2 -55.81 -52.98 11.38
N ALA A 3 -55.99 -52.40 12.57
CA ALA A 3 -55.50 -51.08 12.92
C ALA A 3 -53.99 -51.12 13.19
N LEU A 4 -53.22 -50.36 12.40
CA LEU A 4 -51.81 -50.09 12.63
C LEU A 4 -51.69 -49.08 13.79
N LEU A 5 -51.27 -49.57 14.95
CA LEU A 5 -50.91 -48.73 16.10
C LEU A 5 -49.55 -48.06 15.82
N ALA A 6 -49.59 -46.75 15.57
CA ALA A 6 -48.41 -45.92 15.45
C ALA A 6 -47.73 -45.76 16.82
N ALA A 7 -46.49 -46.23 16.95
CA ALA A 7 -45.66 -45.98 18.12
C ALA A 7 -45.16 -44.52 18.11
N PRO A 8 -45.15 -43.82 19.26
CA PRO A 8 -44.59 -42.49 19.35
C PRO A 8 -43.05 -42.55 19.24
N ALA A 9 -42.52 -41.98 18.17
CA ALA A 9 -41.09 -41.74 18.03
C ALA A 9 -40.65 -40.72 19.10
N PHE A 10 -39.89 -41.17 20.09
CA PHE A 10 -39.23 -40.30 21.06
C PHE A 10 -38.18 -39.44 20.33
N ALA A 11 -38.57 -38.21 20.00
CA ALA A 11 -37.66 -37.17 19.55
C ALA A 11 -36.78 -36.74 20.74
N HIS A 12 -35.58 -37.33 20.86
CA HIS A 12 -34.53 -36.84 21.75
C HIS A 12 -33.92 -35.55 21.19
N GLY A 13 -34.67 -34.45 21.27
CA GLY A 13 -34.25 -33.10 20.85
C GLY A 13 -34.28 -32.08 22.00
N GLY A 14 -34.17 -32.53 23.24
CA GLY A 14 -34.14 -31.65 24.41
C GLY A 14 -32.76 -30.99 24.57
N GLY A 15 -32.62 -29.77 24.08
CA GLY A 15 -31.45 -28.90 24.22
C GLY A 15 -31.23 -28.39 25.66
N VAL A 16 -31.26 -29.29 26.64
CA VAL A 16 -30.66 -29.01 27.94
C VAL A 16 -29.15 -29.09 27.75
N ALA A 17 -28.48 -27.96 27.94
CA ALA A 17 -27.04 -27.89 28.07
C ALA A 17 -26.65 -28.88 29.18
N SER A 18 -26.23 -30.09 28.79
CA SER A 18 -25.68 -31.05 29.73
C SER A 18 -24.57 -30.34 30.49
N PRO A 19 -24.49 -30.49 31.82
CA PRO A 19 -23.38 -29.94 32.57
C PRO A 19 -22.07 -30.39 31.90
N PRO A 20 -21.02 -29.56 31.90
CA PRO A 20 -19.75 -29.94 31.28
C PRO A 20 -19.31 -31.25 31.92
N ILE A 21 -19.51 -32.35 31.21
CA ILE A 21 -18.98 -33.64 31.60
C ILE A 21 -17.48 -33.42 31.45
N GLU A 22 -16.79 -33.34 32.59
CA GLU A 22 -15.34 -33.22 32.62
C GLU A 22 -14.80 -34.50 31.99
N VAL A 23 -14.53 -34.45 30.69
CA VAL A 23 -14.03 -35.59 29.93
C VAL A 23 -12.63 -35.85 30.46
N PRO A 24 -12.38 -37.02 31.08
CA PRO A 24 -11.04 -37.33 31.57
C PRO A 24 -10.06 -37.31 30.39
N PRO A 25 -8.79 -36.97 30.64
CA PRO A 25 -7.79 -36.94 29.59
C PRO A 25 -7.74 -38.30 28.88
N PRO A 26 -7.67 -38.31 27.54
CA PRO A 26 -7.58 -39.56 26.79
C PRO A 26 -6.30 -40.32 27.18
N PRO A 27 -6.33 -41.67 27.10
CA PRO A 27 -5.14 -42.48 27.33
C PRO A 27 -4.05 -42.13 26.30
N PRO A 28 -2.79 -42.51 26.56
CA PRO A 28 -1.70 -42.31 25.60
C PRO A 28 -2.06 -42.85 24.21
N GLY A 29 -1.78 -42.05 23.17
CA GLY A 29 -2.13 -42.36 21.77
C GLY A 29 -2.67 -41.13 21.04
N ASP A 30 -3.40 -41.37 19.94
CA ASP A 30 -3.90 -40.31 19.05
C ASP A 30 -4.77 -39.29 19.77
N GLY A 31 -5.63 -39.73 20.69
CA GLY A 31 -6.48 -38.83 21.48
C GLY A 31 -5.68 -37.86 22.35
N ALA A 32 -4.58 -38.33 22.98
CA ALA A 32 -3.70 -37.49 23.79
C ALA A 32 -2.94 -36.48 22.92
N THR A 33 -2.43 -36.91 21.76
CA THR A 33 -1.81 -36.02 20.77
C THR A 33 -2.80 -34.97 20.26
N ALA A 34 -4.03 -35.36 19.94
CA ALA A 34 -5.08 -34.46 19.51
C ALA A 34 -5.36 -33.37 20.56
N LEU A 35 -5.50 -33.76 21.83
CA LEU A 35 -5.73 -32.82 22.92
C LEU A 35 -4.57 -31.83 23.10
N GLN A 36 -3.32 -32.29 22.96
CA GLN A 36 -2.15 -31.43 23.01
C GLN A 36 -2.16 -30.40 21.87
N ILE A 37 -2.42 -30.84 20.64
CA ILE A 37 -2.52 -29.95 19.46
C ILE A 37 -3.65 -28.94 19.67
N LEU A 38 -4.81 -29.35 20.18
CA LEU A 38 -5.92 -28.43 20.46
C LEU A 38 -5.52 -27.33 21.46
N ARG A 39 -4.84 -27.69 22.55
CA ARG A 39 -4.35 -26.70 23.53
C ARG A 39 -3.38 -25.71 22.88
N ASP A 40 -2.47 -26.20 22.06
CA ASP A 40 -1.51 -25.34 21.33
C ASP A 40 -2.23 -24.41 20.34
N VAL A 41 -3.21 -24.92 19.59
CA VAL A 41 -4.01 -24.13 18.64
C VAL A 41 -4.82 -23.06 19.38
N GLU A 42 -5.49 -23.40 20.48
CA GLU A 42 -6.26 -22.44 21.27
C GLU A 42 -5.38 -21.38 21.94
N ALA A 43 -4.18 -21.77 22.40
CA ALA A 43 -3.21 -20.85 22.97
C ALA A 43 -2.64 -19.87 21.93
N LYS A 44 -2.42 -20.32 20.69
CA LYS A 44 -1.86 -19.49 19.61
C LYS A 44 -2.90 -18.68 18.86
N ALA A 45 -4.13 -19.18 18.73
CA ALA A 45 -5.23 -18.50 18.07
C ALA A 45 -5.79 -17.38 18.97
N GLN A 46 -5.02 -16.31 19.21
CA GLN A 46 -5.47 -15.17 20.02
C GLN A 46 -6.27 -14.15 19.20
N ALA A 47 -5.90 -13.95 17.93
CA ALA A 47 -6.57 -13.02 17.03
C ALA A 47 -7.99 -13.49 16.67
N PRO A 48 -9.00 -12.60 16.62
CA PRO A 48 -10.38 -12.98 16.29
C PRO A 48 -10.54 -13.70 14.94
N ARG A 49 -9.76 -13.29 13.92
CA ARG A 49 -9.77 -13.94 12.61
C ARG A 49 -9.23 -15.37 12.67
N SER A 50 -8.11 -15.58 13.38
CA SER A 50 -7.53 -16.92 13.58
C SER A 50 -8.45 -17.81 14.40
N LYS A 51 -9.08 -17.28 15.47
CA LYS A 51 -10.11 -18.00 16.26
C LYS A 51 -11.26 -18.48 15.38
N LYS A 52 -11.78 -17.61 14.53
CA LYS A 52 -12.87 -17.94 13.60
C LYS A 52 -12.44 -18.99 12.57
N ALA A 53 -11.21 -18.91 12.05
CA ALA A 53 -10.70 -19.85 11.06
C ALA A 53 -10.61 -21.28 11.59
N VAL A 54 -10.23 -21.46 12.86
CA VAL A 54 -10.03 -22.80 13.45
C VAL A 54 -11.26 -23.36 14.20
N ALA A 55 -12.27 -22.53 14.45
CA ALA A 55 -13.40 -22.84 15.35
C ALA A 55 -14.12 -24.17 15.01
N ASP A 56 -14.40 -24.40 13.72
CA ASP A 56 -15.11 -25.60 13.28
C ASP A 56 -14.28 -26.85 13.48
N ALA A 57 -12.99 -26.81 13.12
CA ALA A 57 -12.08 -27.94 13.26
C ALA A 57 -11.86 -28.29 14.75
N VAL A 58 -11.66 -27.28 15.59
CA VAL A 58 -11.56 -27.45 17.06
C VAL A 58 -12.84 -28.08 17.62
N THR A 59 -14.02 -27.59 17.21
CA THR A 59 -15.30 -28.13 17.68
C THR A 59 -15.48 -29.60 17.27
N ARG A 60 -15.11 -29.96 16.03
CA ARG A 60 -15.22 -31.34 15.53
C ARG A 60 -14.25 -32.29 16.22
N SER A 61 -13.01 -31.85 16.47
CA SER A 61 -12.02 -32.62 17.22
C SER A 61 -12.50 -32.90 18.65
N LYS A 62 -12.97 -31.88 19.38
CA LYS A 62 -13.53 -32.04 20.74
C LYS A 62 -14.71 -33.02 20.77
N LYS A 63 -15.66 -32.88 19.85
CA LYS A 63 -16.80 -33.82 19.71
C LYS A 63 -16.37 -35.24 19.37
N ALA A 64 -15.26 -35.43 18.66
CA ALA A 64 -14.72 -36.76 18.39
C ALA A 64 -14.10 -37.37 19.66
N LEU A 65 -13.35 -36.59 20.45
CA LEU A 65 -12.80 -37.02 21.75
C LEU A 65 -13.90 -37.39 22.75
N GLU A 66 -14.97 -36.60 22.83
CA GLU A 66 -16.15 -36.90 23.67
C GLU A 66 -16.78 -38.25 23.30
N ARG A 67 -16.96 -38.50 21.99
CA ARG A 67 -17.49 -39.78 21.50
C ARG A 67 -16.51 -40.94 21.76
N ALA A 68 -15.21 -40.72 21.60
CA ALA A 68 -14.19 -41.72 21.89
C ALA A 68 -14.20 -42.12 23.38
N HIS A 69 -14.40 -41.14 24.27
CA HIS A 69 -14.61 -41.38 25.69
C HIS A 69 -15.87 -42.21 25.95
N GLY A 70 -16.99 -41.87 25.31
CA GLY A 70 -18.23 -42.66 25.40
C GLY A 70 -18.04 -44.12 24.98
N ALA A 71 -17.35 -44.36 23.85
CA ALA A 71 -17.05 -45.70 23.35
C ALA A 71 -16.15 -46.49 24.32
N ARG A 72 -15.15 -45.84 24.95
CA ARG A 72 -14.35 -46.47 26.01
C ARG A 72 -15.20 -46.87 27.22
N ALA A 73 -16.08 -45.96 27.66
CA ALA A 73 -16.94 -46.20 28.81
C ALA A 73 -17.92 -47.38 28.59
N SER A 74 -18.33 -47.63 27.34
CA SER A 74 -19.15 -48.80 26.97
C SER A 74 -18.36 -50.07 26.65
N GLY A 75 -17.02 -50.05 26.73
CA GLY A 75 -16.16 -51.18 26.41
C GLY A 75 -15.88 -51.39 24.91
N ASP A 76 -16.30 -50.47 24.04
CA ASP A 76 -16.05 -50.52 22.60
C ASP A 76 -14.68 -49.89 22.26
N ALA A 77 -13.63 -50.64 22.60
CA ALA A 77 -12.24 -50.25 22.35
C ALA A 77 -11.90 -49.99 20.87
N PRO A 78 -12.33 -50.81 19.87
CA PRO A 78 -11.98 -50.54 18.48
C PRO A 78 -12.63 -49.25 17.98
N HIS A 79 -13.88 -48.96 18.33
CA HIS A 79 -14.53 -47.72 17.92
C HIS A 79 -13.91 -46.49 18.59
N ALA A 80 -13.52 -46.61 19.87
CA ALA A 80 -12.80 -45.54 20.56
C ALA A 80 -11.50 -45.14 19.85
N ARG A 81 -10.71 -46.12 19.38
CA ARG A 81 -9.47 -45.86 18.63
C ARG A 81 -9.72 -45.14 17.31
N LEU A 82 -10.76 -45.53 16.56
CA LEU A 82 -11.13 -44.84 15.32
C LEU A 82 -11.55 -43.39 15.57
N LEU A 83 -12.27 -43.13 16.66
CA LEU A 83 -12.69 -41.78 17.04
C LEU A 83 -11.52 -40.92 17.56
N ASP A 84 -10.55 -41.51 18.26
CA ASP A 84 -9.31 -40.82 18.64
C ASP A 84 -8.51 -40.43 17.40
N GLY A 85 -8.37 -41.33 16.41
CA GLY A 85 -7.73 -41.02 15.12
C GLY A 85 -8.46 -39.90 14.37
N LEU A 86 -9.80 -39.94 14.31
CA LEU A 86 -10.60 -38.86 13.74
C LEU A 86 -10.39 -37.53 14.48
N ALA A 87 -10.27 -37.55 15.81
CA ALA A 87 -10.00 -36.36 16.60
C ALA A 87 -8.63 -35.76 16.25
N LEU A 88 -7.61 -36.60 16.06
CA LEU A 88 -6.28 -36.19 15.64
C LEU A 88 -6.32 -35.49 14.28
N GLU A 89 -6.96 -36.08 13.27
CA GLU A 89 -7.10 -35.47 11.94
C GLU A 89 -7.74 -34.08 11.98
N TRP A 90 -8.80 -33.91 12.79
CA TRP A 90 -9.43 -32.58 12.97
C TRP A 90 -8.52 -31.60 13.74
N ALA A 91 -7.73 -32.06 14.70
CA ALA A 91 -6.79 -31.23 15.43
C ALA A 91 -5.63 -30.76 14.53
N GLU A 92 -5.11 -31.64 13.67
CA GLU A 92 -4.10 -31.30 12.68
C GLU A 92 -4.65 -30.34 11.63
N THR A 93 -5.88 -30.56 11.16
CA THR A 93 -6.59 -29.61 10.29
C THR A 93 -6.67 -28.22 10.95
N ALA A 94 -7.00 -28.15 12.25
CA ALA A 94 -7.04 -26.87 12.98
C ALA A 94 -5.65 -26.20 13.05
N ARG A 95 -4.58 -26.97 13.25
CA ARG A 95 -3.19 -26.48 13.25
C ARG A 95 -2.79 -25.93 11.88
N ASP A 96 -3.16 -26.60 10.80
CA ASP A 96 -2.82 -26.16 9.45
C ASP A 96 -3.64 -24.94 9.02
N LEU A 97 -4.92 -24.85 9.40
CA LEU A 97 -5.72 -23.65 9.23
C LEU A 97 -5.15 -22.44 9.98
N LEU A 98 -4.61 -22.65 11.18
CA LEU A 98 -3.94 -21.59 11.93
C LEU A 98 -2.68 -21.09 11.19
N ARG A 99 -1.84 -22.01 10.72
CA ARG A 99 -0.64 -21.67 9.92
C ARG A 99 -0.99 -20.93 8.64
N ALA A 100 -2.05 -21.37 7.94
CA ALA A 100 -2.55 -20.69 6.75
C ALA A 100 -3.01 -19.26 7.06
N ALA A 101 -3.76 -19.07 8.16
CA ALA A 101 -4.21 -17.75 8.59
C ALA A 101 -3.04 -16.80 8.95
N GLU A 102 -1.99 -17.32 9.56
CA GLU A 102 -0.76 -16.55 9.85
C GLU A 102 -0.01 -16.19 8.55
N ALA A 103 0.10 -17.14 7.62
CA ALA A 103 0.70 -16.91 6.30
C ALA A 103 -0.05 -15.83 5.53
N GLU A 104 -1.38 -15.88 5.48
CA GLU A 104 -2.22 -14.85 4.84
C GLU A 104 -1.99 -13.45 5.45
N GLN A 105 -1.89 -13.36 6.78
CA GLN A 105 -1.64 -12.08 7.45
C GLN A 105 -0.27 -11.51 7.08
N SER A 106 0.77 -12.37 7.08
CA SER A 106 2.12 -11.94 6.67
C SER A 106 2.16 -11.51 5.21
N ALA A 107 1.47 -12.24 4.31
CA ALA A 107 1.40 -11.92 2.90
C ALA A 107 0.69 -10.57 2.67
N ALA A 108 -0.40 -10.30 3.38
CA ALA A 108 -1.10 -9.02 3.33
C ALA A 108 -0.18 -7.86 3.77
N ALA A 109 0.54 -8.02 4.89
CA ALA A 109 1.47 -7.00 5.37
C ALA A 109 2.63 -6.73 4.39
N ILE A 110 3.12 -7.77 3.70
CA ILE A 110 4.14 -7.63 2.64
C ILE A 110 3.56 -6.90 1.42
N ALA A 111 2.33 -7.23 1.02
CA ALA A 111 1.66 -6.56 -0.10
C ALA A 111 1.47 -5.06 0.16
N ASP A 112 1.07 -4.68 1.39
CA ASP A 112 0.94 -3.27 1.77
C ASP A 112 2.28 -2.54 1.69
N LYS A 113 3.35 -3.12 2.24
CA LYS A 113 4.71 -2.56 2.14
C LYS A 113 5.19 -2.42 0.69
N ALA A 114 4.90 -3.39 -0.16
CA ALA A 114 5.26 -3.34 -1.57
C ALA A 114 4.55 -2.19 -2.30
N LYS A 115 3.26 -1.94 -1.98
CA LYS A 115 2.49 -0.81 -2.51
C LYS A 115 3.02 0.54 -2.03
N GLU A 116 3.43 0.65 -0.77
CA GLU A 116 4.07 1.86 -0.26
C GLU A 116 5.40 2.13 -0.98
N ALA A 117 6.23 1.10 -1.15
CA ALA A 117 7.50 1.20 -1.86
C ALA A 117 7.31 1.59 -3.34
N SER A 118 6.31 1.04 -4.03
CA SER A 118 6.01 1.42 -5.41
C SER A 118 5.60 2.89 -5.51
N THR A 119 4.75 3.35 -4.59
CA THR A 119 4.31 4.76 -4.52
C THR A 119 5.47 5.71 -4.23
N GLN A 120 6.45 5.29 -3.41
CA GLN A 120 7.67 6.07 -3.16
C GLN A 120 8.57 6.12 -4.40
N ALA A 121 8.72 5.00 -5.10
CA ALA A 121 9.51 4.93 -6.33
C ALA A 121 8.92 5.81 -7.44
N GLU A 122 7.60 5.82 -7.60
CA GLU A 122 6.91 6.71 -8.56
C GLU A 122 7.13 8.19 -8.23
N ARG A 123 7.00 8.57 -6.96
CA ARG A 123 7.28 9.94 -6.51
C ARG A 123 8.74 10.34 -6.75
N ALA A 124 9.69 9.44 -6.49
CA ALA A 124 11.10 9.68 -6.74
C ALA A 124 11.38 9.89 -8.24
N ARG A 125 10.76 9.08 -9.12
CA ARG A 125 10.84 9.26 -10.58
C ARG A 125 10.30 10.62 -11.01
N ALA A 126 9.13 11.02 -10.51
CA ALA A 126 8.54 12.32 -10.84
C ALA A 126 9.45 13.49 -10.41
N LEU A 127 10.09 13.42 -9.24
CA LEU A 127 11.04 14.44 -8.79
C LEU A 127 12.30 14.48 -9.68
N LEU A 128 12.81 13.31 -10.10
CA LEU A 128 13.94 13.25 -11.03
C LEU A 128 13.60 13.87 -12.38
N GLU A 129 12.43 13.55 -12.95
CA GLU A 129 11.94 14.17 -14.19
C GLU A 129 11.80 15.69 -14.05
N GLU A 130 11.27 16.17 -12.92
CA GLU A 130 11.17 17.60 -12.65
C GLU A 130 12.56 18.27 -12.56
N THR A 131 13.52 17.65 -11.86
CA THR A 131 14.89 18.21 -11.75
C THR A 131 15.59 18.23 -13.10
N GLN A 132 15.41 17.21 -13.94
CA GLN A 132 15.93 17.19 -15.31
C GLN A 132 15.32 18.31 -16.15
N ALA A 133 14.01 18.53 -16.06
CA ALA A 133 13.34 19.62 -16.77
C ALA A 133 13.81 21.01 -16.29
N ARG A 134 14.00 21.19 -14.96
CA ARG A 134 14.57 22.43 -14.38
C ARG A 134 15.99 22.66 -14.86
N ARG A 135 16.83 21.62 -14.89
CA ARG A 135 18.20 21.70 -15.40
C ARG A 135 18.23 22.09 -16.88
N GLY A 136 17.42 21.43 -17.72
CA GLY A 136 17.35 21.76 -19.14
C GLY A 136 16.93 23.22 -19.41
N ARG A 137 16.01 23.76 -18.60
CA ARG A 137 15.66 25.20 -18.69
C ARG A 137 16.82 26.11 -18.27
N ALA A 138 17.50 25.79 -17.17
CA ALA A 138 18.65 26.56 -16.71
C ALA A 138 19.81 26.54 -17.73
N ASP A 139 20.09 25.39 -18.34
CA ASP A 139 21.10 25.25 -19.38
C ASP A 139 20.73 26.09 -20.62
N ALA A 140 19.45 26.07 -21.05
CA ALA A 140 18.98 26.89 -22.16
C ALA A 140 19.01 28.41 -21.86
N GLU A 141 18.74 28.82 -20.62
CA GLU A 141 18.88 30.22 -20.18
C GLU A 141 20.35 30.67 -20.17
N LEU A 142 21.26 29.81 -19.73
CA LEU A 142 22.70 30.07 -19.76
C LEU A 142 23.21 30.19 -21.21
N GLU A 143 22.79 29.30 -22.09
CA GLU A 143 23.12 29.38 -23.52
C GLU A 143 22.65 30.70 -24.15
N ARG A 144 21.42 31.16 -23.84
CA ARG A 144 20.92 32.46 -24.30
C ARG A 144 21.75 33.62 -23.76
N ALA A 145 22.01 33.65 -22.45
CA ALA A 145 22.79 34.71 -21.84
C ALA A 145 24.23 34.78 -22.41
N THR A 146 24.85 33.63 -22.66
CA THR A 146 26.20 33.58 -23.27
C THR A 146 26.20 33.99 -24.73
N ALA A 147 25.13 33.72 -25.49
CA ALA A 147 24.98 34.21 -26.85
C ALA A 147 24.76 35.73 -26.89
N GLU A 148 23.85 36.26 -26.06
CA GLU A 148 23.59 37.69 -25.92
C GLU A 148 24.85 38.47 -25.49
N GLU A 149 25.65 37.91 -24.56
CA GLU A 149 26.93 38.51 -24.17
C GLU A 149 27.93 38.58 -25.33
N LYS A 150 28.05 37.50 -26.11
CA LYS A 150 28.94 37.48 -27.29
C LYS A 150 28.49 38.51 -28.32
N GLU A 151 27.19 38.57 -28.64
CA GLU A 151 26.64 39.56 -29.56
C GLU A 151 26.86 41.00 -29.07
N ALA A 152 26.66 41.26 -27.77
CA ALA A 152 26.89 42.57 -27.17
C ALA A 152 28.38 42.97 -27.23
N ARG A 153 29.30 42.03 -26.96
CA ARG A 153 30.75 42.26 -27.09
C ARG A 153 31.15 42.56 -28.53
N GLU A 154 30.63 41.82 -29.51
CA GLU A 154 30.88 42.08 -30.92
C GLU A 154 30.32 43.43 -31.38
N ALA A 155 29.11 43.79 -30.92
CA ALA A 155 28.51 45.08 -31.21
C ALA A 155 29.31 46.24 -30.61
N ALA A 156 29.80 46.09 -29.37
CA ALA A 156 30.65 47.08 -28.72
C ALA A 156 31.99 47.24 -29.45
N ALA A 157 32.62 46.15 -29.89
CA ALA A 157 33.85 46.18 -30.68
C ALA A 157 33.64 46.93 -32.01
N LYS A 158 32.57 46.62 -32.74
CA LYS A 158 32.20 47.31 -33.99
C LYS A 158 31.93 48.81 -33.77
N ALA A 159 31.28 49.17 -32.66
CA ALA A 159 31.03 50.57 -32.32
C ALA A 159 32.32 51.33 -32.02
N GLU A 160 33.28 50.70 -31.34
CA GLU A 160 34.59 51.28 -31.07
C GLU A 160 35.42 51.45 -32.34
N ASP A 161 35.42 50.47 -33.24
CA ASP A 161 36.07 50.57 -34.56
C ASP A 161 35.51 51.74 -35.37
N ALA A 162 34.17 51.91 -35.37
CA ALA A 162 33.51 53.03 -36.02
C ALA A 162 33.91 54.39 -35.39
N ARG A 163 34.05 54.45 -34.06
CA ARG A 163 34.51 55.65 -33.34
C ARG A 163 35.94 56.03 -33.72
N ILE A 164 36.85 55.05 -33.80
CA ILE A 164 38.25 55.25 -34.19
C ILE A 164 38.33 55.73 -35.65
N ALA A 165 37.54 55.14 -36.56
CA ALA A 165 37.49 55.55 -37.96
C ALA A 165 36.99 56.99 -38.13
N ALA A 166 35.93 57.38 -37.41
CA ALA A 166 35.40 58.74 -37.43
C ALA A 166 36.37 59.80 -36.86
N GLY A 167 37.22 59.41 -35.89
CA GLY A 167 38.25 60.28 -35.31
C GLY A 167 39.37 60.67 -36.29
N LYS A 168 39.70 59.82 -37.27
CA LYS A 168 40.75 60.08 -38.27
C LYS A 168 40.36 61.07 -39.38
N GLY A 169 39.11 61.54 -39.43
CA GLY A 169 38.60 62.45 -40.46
C GLY A 169 38.50 63.94 -40.06
N LYS A 170 38.90 64.32 -38.85
CA LYS A 170 38.65 65.67 -38.29
C LYS A 170 39.78 66.70 -38.40
N ASP A 171 40.76 66.48 -39.28
CA ASP A 171 41.68 67.53 -39.75
C ASP A 171 41.19 68.12 -41.09
N LYS A 172 40.04 68.83 -41.05
CA LYS A 172 39.73 69.83 -42.08
C LYS A 172 38.72 70.86 -41.54
N PRO A 173 39.05 72.17 -41.54
CA PRO A 173 38.18 73.19 -40.97
C PRO A 173 37.03 73.49 -41.92
N ALA A 174 35.80 73.46 -41.41
CA ALA A 174 34.62 73.92 -42.13
C ALA A 174 33.96 75.09 -41.38
N LYS A 175 33.61 76.09 -42.19
CA LYS A 175 33.15 77.45 -41.92
C LYS A 175 31.79 77.49 -41.19
N LYS A 176 31.60 78.55 -40.40
CA LYS A 176 30.32 79.03 -39.83
C LYS A 176 29.25 79.21 -40.91
N ASP A 177 27.98 79.00 -40.55
CA ASP A 177 26.85 79.91 -40.82
C ASP A 177 25.62 79.51 -39.98
N ASP A 178 24.70 80.47 -39.87
CA ASP A 178 23.88 80.83 -38.71
C ASP A 178 22.55 80.09 -38.42
N ALA A 179 22.13 80.24 -37.16
CA ALA A 179 20.79 80.41 -36.57
C ALA A 179 19.51 80.05 -37.35
N LYS A 180 18.59 79.30 -36.69
CA LYS A 180 17.21 79.78 -36.33
C LYS A 180 16.46 78.76 -35.43
N ALA A 181 15.91 79.24 -34.32
CA ALA A 181 14.88 78.54 -33.50
C ALA A 181 13.46 78.80 -34.10
N PRO A 182 12.41 78.00 -33.78
CA PRO A 182 11.60 78.31 -32.60
C PRO A 182 10.87 77.16 -31.86
N LYS A 183 10.68 77.38 -30.55
CA LYS A 183 9.56 77.13 -29.63
C LYS A 183 8.47 76.04 -29.88
N LYS A 184 8.37 75.15 -28.86
CA LYS A 184 7.28 74.91 -27.87
C LYS A 184 5.96 74.19 -28.28
N ALA A 185 5.64 73.14 -27.49
CA ALA A 185 4.40 72.90 -26.69
C ALA A 185 3.56 71.64 -26.98
N GLY A 186 3.14 70.98 -25.87
CA GLY A 186 2.03 70.01 -25.76
C GLY A 186 2.49 68.55 -25.71
N GLY A 187 2.15 67.67 -24.78
CA GLY A 187 1.08 67.64 -23.76
C GLY A 187 0.32 66.30 -23.85
N GLY A 188 0.17 65.58 -22.71
CA GLY A 188 -0.69 64.40 -22.53
C GLY A 188 0.09 63.07 -22.42
N ALA A 189 0.20 62.36 -21.28
CA ALA A 189 -0.73 61.84 -20.26
C ALA A 189 -1.45 60.51 -20.64
N ALA A 190 -1.46 59.59 -19.64
CA ALA A 190 -2.22 58.33 -19.47
C ALA A 190 -1.76 57.09 -20.28
N ALA A 191 -1.23 56.02 -19.69
CA ALA A 191 -1.79 55.01 -18.76
C ALA A 191 -2.75 54.00 -19.44
N VAL A 192 -2.42 52.69 -19.41
CA VAL A 192 -3.18 51.57 -18.77
C VAL A 192 -2.40 50.24 -18.97
N PRO A 193 -2.24 49.40 -17.92
CA PRO A 193 -1.71 48.04 -17.99
C PRO A 193 -2.83 46.99 -18.25
N ASN A 194 -2.58 46.01 -19.11
CA ASN A 194 -3.50 44.89 -19.33
C ASN A 194 -3.10 43.67 -18.47
N LYS A 195 -3.92 43.36 -17.47
CA LYS A 195 -3.91 42.11 -16.68
C LYS A 195 -4.81 41.10 -17.39
N GLY A 196 -4.23 40.05 -17.96
CA GLY A 196 -4.96 38.86 -18.41
C GLY A 196 -4.80 37.69 -17.44
N LYS A 197 -5.84 37.42 -16.64
CA LYS A 197 -6.08 36.12 -15.97
C LYS A 197 -7.06 35.32 -16.85
N GLY A 198 -6.76 34.06 -17.14
CA GLY A 198 -7.71 33.03 -17.59
C GLY A 198 -7.20 31.69 -17.06
N LYS A 199 -7.82 31.18 -15.98
CA LYS A 199 -8.94 30.21 -15.93
C LYS A 199 -8.44 28.78 -16.01
#